data_AF-A0A699XAD5-F1
#
_entry.id   AF-A0A699XAD5-F1
#
_cell.length_a   1.000
_cell.length_b   1.000
_cell.length_c   1.000
_cell.angle_alpha   90.00
_cell.angle_beta   90.00
_cell.angle_gamma   90.00
#
_symmetry.space_group_name_H-M   'P 1'
#
loop_
_entity.id
_entity.type
_entity.pdbx_description
1 polymer ?
#
loop_
_entity_poly.entity_id
_entity_poly.type
_entity_poly.pdbx_seq_one_letter_code
_entity_poly.pdbx_strand_id
1 'polypeptide(L)'
;GSKDRPPMLAPGNYIQWKSKIKLYIDTKPNRELIHYCLKNPPYELGWKDKFIIDAEGNPKTTTHQVFETYKNVPQEIRDQLSAEAEAV
;
A
#
# COMPACT_ATOMS: atom_id res chain seq x y z
N GLY A 1 15.64 12.80 19.93
CA GLY A 1 15.50 12.62 18.47
C GLY A 1 16.38 11.45 18.05
N SER A 2 15.79 10.43 17.42
CA SER A 2 16.51 9.21 17.01
C SER A 2 17.61 9.57 16.00
N LYS A 3 18.88 9.33 16.39
CA LYS A 3 20.08 9.62 15.60
C LYS A 3 20.18 8.81 14.29
N ASP A 4 19.34 7.80 14.13
CA ASP A 4 19.38 6.84 13.01
C ASP A 4 18.29 7.07 11.95
N ARG A 5 17.56 8.19 12.00
CA ARG A 5 16.59 8.48 10.94
C ARG A 5 17.35 8.94 9.69
N PRO A 6 17.16 8.30 8.53
CA PRO A 6 17.69 8.82 7.27
C PRO A 6 17.23 10.28 7.13
N PRO A 7 18.08 11.18 6.60
CA PRO A 7 17.69 12.57 6.42
C PRO A 7 16.35 12.61 5.68
N MET A 8 15.33 13.21 6.31
CA MET A 8 14.06 13.46 5.62
C MET A 8 14.38 14.23 4.34
N LEU A 9 13.85 13.75 3.22
CA LEU A 9 14.00 14.43 1.93
C LEU A 9 13.55 15.88 2.10
N ALA A 10 14.44 16.82 1.80
CA ALA A 10 14.10 18.24 1.81
C ALA A 10 12.86 18.47 0.92
N PRO A 11 11.82 19.19 1.37
CA PRO A 11 10.57 19.37 0.63
C PRO A 11 10.78 19.86 -0.82
N GLY A 12 11.82 20.67 -1.06
CA GLY A 12 12.18 21.17 -2.39
C GLY A 12 12.60 20.11 -3.41
N ASN A 13 12.97 18.90 -2.96
CA ASN A 13 13.45 17.83 -3.84
C ASN A 13 12.36 16.85 -4.27
N TYR A 14 11.11 17.04 -3.83
CA TYR A 14 10.01 16.12 -4.11
C TYR A 14 9.76 15.95 -5.63
N ILE A 15 9.77 17.04 -6.40
CA ILE A 15 9.53 17.01 -7.85
C ILE A 15 10.66 16.26 -8.57
N GLN A 16 11.91 16.51 -8.18
CA GLN A 16 13.07 15.82 -8.75
C GLN A 16 13.05 14.33 -8.42
N TRP A 17 12.76 13.97 -7.17
CA TRP A 17 12.70 12.57 -6.74
C TRP A 17 11.55 11.81 -7.42
N LYS A 18 10.37 12.43 -7.53
CA LYS A 18 9.24 11.87 -8.28
C LYS A 18 9.60 11.58 -9.73
N SER A 19 10.33 12.49 -10.38
CA SER A 19 10.81 12.30 -11.76
C SER A 19 11.83 11.16 -11.86
N LYS A 20 12.74 11.06 -10.88
CA LYS A 20 13.78 10.02 -10.82
C LYS A 20 13.18 8.62 -10.64
N ILE A 21 12.16 8.48 -9.80
CA ILE A 21 11.44 7.22 -9.62
C ILE A 21 10.70 6.82 -10.88
N LYS A 22 10.02 7.75 -11.54
CA LYS A 22 9.32 7.46 -12.79
C LYS A 22 10.28 6.89 -13.84
N LEU A 23 11.43 7.56 -14.02
CA LEU A 23 12.47 7.10 -14.94
C LEU A 23 13.03 5.72 -14.53
N TYR A 24 13.27 5.50 -13.24
CA TYR A 24 13.74 4.20 -12.75
C TYR A 24 12.76 3.08 -13.10
N ILE A 25 11.46 3.27 -12.86
CA ILE A 25 10.42 2.30 -13.19
C ILE A 25 10.40 2.01 -14.69
N ASP A 26 10.46 3.04 -15.54
CA ASP A 26 10.38 2.89 -17.00
C ASP A 26 11.54 2.04 -17.58
N THR A 27 12.68 1.98 -16.88
CA THR A 27 13.85 1.18 -17.29
C THR A 27 13.83 -0.29 -16.82
N LYS A 28 12.87 -0.70 -16.00
CA LYS A 28 12.82 -2.07 -15.46
C LYS A 28 12.05 -3.04 -16.35
N PRO A 29 12.43 -4.33 -16.37
CA PRO A 29 11.70 -5.35 -17.14
C PRO A 29 10.26 -5.54 -16.63
N ASN A 30 10.03 -5.37 -15.32
CA ASN A 30 8.70 -5.42 -14.70
C ASN A 30 7.97 -4.06 -14.66
N ARG A 31 8.33 -3.10 -15.53
CA ARG A 31 7.71 -1.76 -15.55
C ARG A 31 6.18 -1.80 -15.66
N GLU A 32 5.65 -2.73 -16.45
CA GLU A 32 4.20 -2.85 -16.69
C GLU A 32 3.46 -3.29 -15.43
N LEU A 33 4.03 -4.26 -14.70
CA LEU A 33 3.54 -4.70 -13.41
C LEU A 33 3.58 -3.58 -12.37
N ILE A 34 4.69 -2.82 -12.31
CA ILE A 34 4.80 -1.69 -11.39
C ILE A 34 3.75 -0.61 -11.71
N HIS A 35 3.56 -0.27 -12.99
CA HIS A 35 2.53 0.69 -13.41
C HIS A 35 1.12 0.17 -13.09
N TYR A 36 0.86 -1.12 -13.28
CA TYR A 36 -0.40 -1.77 -12.92
C TYR A 36 -0.68 -1.65 -11.41
N CYS A 37 0.29 -1.98 -10.55
CA CYS A 37 0.15 -1.86 -9.09
C CYS A 37 0.00 -0.41 -8.61
N LEU A 38 0.56 0.57 -9.32
CA LEU A 38 0.35 1.99 -8.98
C LEU A 38 -1.05 2.48 -9.38
N LYS A 39 -1.61 1.97 -10.49
CA LYS A 39 -2.95 2.32 -10.97
C LYS A 39 -4.06 1.57 -10.23
N ASN A 40 -3.80 0.31 -9.92
CA ASN A 40 -4.68 -0.59 -9.21
C ASN A 40 -3.95 -1.04 -7.94
N PRO A 41 -3.88 -0.18 -6.90
CA PRO A 41 -3.20 -0.55 -5.68
C PRO A 41 -3.84 -1.83 -5.12
N PRO A 42 -3.03 -2.82 -4.72
CA PRO A 42 -3.55 -4.07 -4.14
C PRO A 42 -4.19 -3.87 -2.76
N TYR A 43 -4.16 -2.64 -2.25
CA TYR A 43 -4.70 -2.25 -0.96
C TYR A 43 -5.80 -1.22 -1.18
N GLU A 44 -6.99 -1.53 -0.71
CA GLU A 44 -8.05 -0.54 -0.63
C GLU A 44 -7.74 0.43 0.51
N LEU A 45 -7.45 1.68 0.18
CA LEU A 45 -7.37 2.76 1.15
C LEU A 45 -8.78 3.35 1.28
N GLY A 46 -9.52 2.94 2.31
CA GLY A 46 -10.94 3.31 2.40
C GLY A 46 -11.54 3.18 3.79
N TRP A 47 -12.74 3.76 3.90
CA TRP A 47 -13.62 3.55 5.04
C TRP A 47 -14.38 2.25 4.79
N LYS A 48 -14.19 1.23 5.64
CA LYS A 48 -15.08 0.06 5.66
C LYS A 48 -15.83 0.06 6.98
N ASP A 49 -17.13 -0.17 6.89
CA ASP A 49 -17.97 -0.37 8.05
C ASP A 49 -17.69 -1.75 8.63
N LYS A 50 -17.38 -1.79 9.93
CA LYS A 50 -17.24 -3.04 10.66
C LYS A 50 -18.36 -3.12 11.70
N PHE A 51 -19.04 -4.25 11.74
CA PHE A 51 -20.01 -4.55 12.78
C PHE A 51 -19.26 -4.96 14.05
N ILE A 52 -19.43 -4.20 15.12
CA ILE A 52 -18.93 -4.52 16.45
C ILE A 52 -20.14 -4.79 17.32
N ILE A 53 -20.16 -5.95 18.00
CA ILE A 53 -21.21 -6.25 18.98
C ILE A 53 -20.85 -5.54 20.29
N ASP A 54 -21.75 -4.73 20.83
CA ASP A 54 -21.55 -4.07 22.13
C ASP A 54 -21.78 -5.02 23.31
N ALA A 55 -21.52 -4.54 24.53
CA ALA A 55 -21.65 -5.36 25.74
C ALA A 55 -23.09 -5.82 26.00
N GLU A 56 -24.08 -5.10 25.46
CA GLU A 56 -25.50 -5.46 25.49
C GLU A 56 -25.92 -6.41 24.34
N GLY A 57 -25.00 -6.79 23.44
CA GLY A 57 -25.28 -7.72 22.35
C GLY A 57 -25.86 -7.07 21.08
N ASN A 58 -25.93 -5.74 21.01
CA ASN A 58 -26.44 -5.04 19.85
C ASN A 58 -25.33 -4.81 18.81
N PRO A 59 -25.59 -5.05 17.52
CA PRO A 59 -24.63 -4.77 16.47
C PRO A 59 -24.52 -3.25 16.27
N LYS A 60 -23.38 -2.69 16.67
CA LYS A 60 -23.03 -1.29 16.43
C LYS A 60 -22.11 -1.19 15.21
N THR A 61 -22.59 -0.51 14.18
CA THR A 61 -21.77 -0.21 13.00
C THR A 61 -20.73 0.85 13.37
N THR A 62 -19.46 0.47 13.35
CA THR A 62 -18.35 1.41 13.54
C THR A 62 -17.58 1.52 12.24
N THR A 63 -17.54 2.72 11.67
CA THR A 63 -16.74 3.01 10.48
C THR A 63 -15.28 3.12 10.89
N HIS A 64 -14.44 2.18 10.44
CA HIS A 64 -13.01 2.22 10.68
C HIS A 64 -12.26 2.56 9.39
N GLN A 65 -11.20 3.37 9.49
CA GLN A 65 -10.23 3.49 8.42
C GLN A 65 -9.53 2.14 8.27
N VAL A 66 -9.79 1.46 7.15
CA VAL A 66 -9.06 0.25 6.81
C VAL A 66 -7.85 0.69 5.99
N PHE A 67 -6.70 0.68 6.67
CA PHE A 67 -5.42 0.64 5.98
C PHE A 67 -5.12 -0.84 5.76
N GLU A 68 -5.45 -1.35 4.57
CA GLU A 68 -4.94 -2.66 4.17
C GLU A 68 -3.42 -2.53 4.06
N THR A 69 -2.74 -3.26 4.93
CA THR A 69 -1.28 -3.39 4.90
C THR A 69 -0.96 -4.79 4.42
N TYR A 70 0.25 -5.04 3.95
CA TYR A 70 0.71 -6.38 3.55
C TYR A 70 0.44 -7.46 4.62
N LYS A 71 0.41 -7.09 5.91
CA LYS A 71 0.11 -8.01 7.02
C LYS A 71 -1.38 -8.30 7.20
N ASN A 72 -2.25 -7.39 6.79
CA ASN A 72 -3.69 -7.46 7.03
C ASN A 72 -4.48 -7.87 5.77
N VAL A 73 -3.83 -7.91 4.60
CA VAL A 73 -4.46 -8.31 3.34
C VAL A 73 -4.64 -9.84 3.30
N PRO A 74 -5.72 -10.36 2.70
CA PRO A 74 -5.94 -11.80 2.55
C PRO A 74 -4.75 -12.54 1.95
N GLN A 75 -4.48 -13.75 2.43
CA GLN A 75 -3.33 -14.54 2.01
C GLN A 75 -3.31 -14.81 0.50
N GLU A 76 -4.48 -15.02 -0.10
CA GLU A 76 -4.65 -15.23 -1.55
C GLU A 76 -4.10 -14.06 -2.40
N ILE A 77 -4.32 -12.81 -1.97
CA ILE A 77 -3.78 -11.63 -2.66
C ILE A 77 -2.25 -11.58 -2.54
N ARG A 78 -1.70 -12.03 -1.41
CA ARG A 78 -0.24 -12.07 -1.17
C ARG A 78 0.41 -13.14 -2.02
N ASP A 79 -0.21 -14.31 -2.09
CA ASP A 79 0.29 -15.44 -2.86
C ASP A 79 0.24 -15.14 -4.37
N GLN A 80 -0.82 -14.48 -4.86
CA GLN A 80 -0.90 -13.98 -6.23
C GLN A 80 0.25 -13.00 -6.56
N LEU A 81 0.44 -11.97 -5.71
CA LEU A 81 1.51 -11.00 -5.90
C LEU A 81 2.91 -11.64 -5.87
N SER A 82 3.11 -12.67 -5.05
CA SER A 82 4.37 -13.41 -4.98
C SER A 82 4.62 -14.25 -6.23
N ALA A 83 3.59 -14.93 -6.74
CA ALA A 83 3.69 -15.73 -7.96
C ALA A 83 3.95 -14.87 -9.21
N GLU A 84 3.31 -13.70 -9.32
CA GLU A 84 3.57 -12.73 -10.39
C GLU A 84 5.01 -12.17 -10.33
N ALA A 85 5.58 -12.03 -9.13
CA ALA A 85 6.96 -11.58 -8.95
C ALA A 85 8.00 -12.67 -9.30
N GLU A 86 7.69 -13.95 -9.07
CA GLU A 86 8.57 -15.09 -9.40
C GLU A 86 8.55 -15.47 -10.89
N ALA A 87 7.49 -15.11 -11.62
CA ALA A 87 7.33 -15.42 -13.04
C ALA A 87 8.07 -14.45 -14.00
N VAL A 88 8.84 -13.50 -13.47
CA VAL A 88 9.60 -12.47 -14.22
C VAL A 88 11.11 -12.72 -14.22
#